data_AF-A0A3P7QXV2-F1
#
_entry.id   AF-A0A3P7QXV2-F1
#
_cell.length_a   1.000
_cell.length_b   1.000
_cell.length_c   1.000
_cell.angle_alpha   90.00
_cell.angle_beta   90.00
_cell.angle_gamma   90.00
#
_symmetry.space_group_name_H-M   'P 1'
#
loop_
_entity.id
_entity.type
_entity.pdbx_description
1 polymer ?
#
loop_
_entity_poly.entity_id
_entity_poly.type
_entity_poly.pdbx_seq_one_letter_code
_entity_poly.pdbx_strand_id
1 'polypeptide(L)'
;MLDVYKKNIINWQRKIAGATEVEDLVRDLTNLKRKIEQQCEKIDELKLKPKKKRRKGDGSSESEESDLEDVPEKQLEDFFPPDEGDDSKPKIPVVSFDLDLKYWGEKHSEPVVLRNTADCHRFWRPPDDDDRPLVSEKEAACGEMRVITWIGEPRRSDKRCKARLPSGKLCPRMDFHRFLK
;
A
#
# COMPACT_ATOMS: atom_id res chain seq x y z
N MET A 1 18.22 18.44 6.31
CA MET A 1 17.87 19.57 5.41
C MET A 1 16.75 20.40 6.04
N LEU A 2 15.67 19.75 6.51
CA LEU A 2 14.56 20.40 7.22
C LEU A 2 14.99 21.15 8.49
N ASP A 3 16.04 20.70 9.18
CA ASP A 3 16.58 21.40 10.37
C ASP A 3 17.08 22.81 10.07
N VAL A 4 17.61 23.03 8.86
CA VAL A 4 18.04 24.36 8.41
C VAL A 4 16.84 25.27 8.28
N TYR A 5 15.75 24.79 7.69
CA TYR A 5 14.50 25.53 7.56
C TYR A 5 13.85 25.78 8.92
N LYS A 6 13.87 24.80 9.85
CA LYS A 6 13.40 24.98 11.23
C LYS A 6 14.14 26.12 11.93
N LYS A 7 15.48 26.15 11.83
CA LYS A 7 16.32 27.23 12.38
C LYS A 7 16.01 28.58 11.74
N ASN A 8 15.82 28.62 10.42
CA ASN A 8 15.49 29.84 9.69
C ASN A 8 14.14 30.41 10.10
N ILE A 9 13.11 29.56 10.24
CA ILE A 9 11.77 29.97 10.68
C ILE A 9 11.81 30.56 12.09
N ILE A 10 12.53 29.95 13.04
CA ILE A 10 12.67 30.49 14.39
C ILE A 10 13.36 31.86 14.36
N ASN A 11 14.36 32.03 13.48
CA ASN A 11 15.04 33.31 13.32
C ASN A 11 14.13 34.38 12.69
N TRP A 12 13.31 34.00 11.69
CA TRP A 12 12.33 34.89 11.08
C TRP A 12 11.23 35.28 12.05
N GLN A 13 10.71 34.35 12.84
CA GLN A 13 9.77 34.61 13.92
C GLN A 13 10.32 35.63 14.93
N ARG A 14 11.61 35.50 15.31
CA ARG A 14 12.26 36.50 16.18
C ARG A 14 12.39 37.88 15.55
N LYS A 15 12.60 37.97 14.23
CA LYS A 15 12.74 39.24 13.52
C LYS A 15 11.43 39.99 13.36
N ILE A 16 10.31 39.27 13.26
CA ILE A 16 8.98 39.87 13.08
C ILE A 16 8.21 40.03 14.39
N ALA A 17 8.70 39.45 15.49
CA ALA A 17 8.12 39.61 16.82
C ALA A 17 8.25 41.07 17.28
N GLY A 18 7.19 41.85 17.05
CA GLY A 18 7.13 43.27 17.40
C GLY A 18 6.69 44.20 16.27
N ALA A 19 6.54 43.69 15.04
CA ALA A 19 6.00 44.47 13.93
C ALA A 19 4.46 44.44 13.94
N THR A 20 3.82 45.60 13.86
CA THR A 20 2.38 45.75 13.62
C THR A 20 2.05 45.46 12.16
N GLU A 21 0.86 44.93 11.87
CA GLU A 21 0.40 44.48 10.52
C GLU A 21 1.03 43.19 9.97
N VAL A 22 1.76 42.43 10.80
CA VAL A 22 2.42 41.17 10.38
C VAL A 22 1.67 39.93 10.91
N GLU A 23 0.44 40.08 11.40
CA GLU A 23 -0.34 39.03 12.07
C GLU A 23 -0.57 37.80 11.18
N ASP A 24 -0.97 38.03 9.92
CA ASP A 24 -1.19 36.94 8.95
C ASP A 24 0.10 36.20 8.63
N LEU A 25 1.21 36.94 8.47
CA LEU A 25 2.54 36.36 8.23
C LEU A 25 3.04 35.58 9.44
N VAL A 26 2.77 36.04 10.67
CA VAL A 26 3.08 35.30 11.91
C VAL A 26 2.27 34.02 11.97
N ARG A 27 0.97 34.06 11.63
CA ARG A 27 0.12 32.86 11.57
C ARG A 27 0.64 31.85 10.55
N ASP A 28 1.00 32.31 9.36
CA ASP A 28 1.53 31.46 8.29
C ASP A 28 2.89 30.86 8.64
N LEU A 29 3.80 31.65 9.24
CA LEU A 29 5.07 31.15 9.76
C LEU A 29 4.88 30.08 10.84
N THR A 30 3.88 30.26 11.71
CA THR A 30 3.56 29.29 12.77
C THR A 30 3.00 27.99 12.18
N ASN A 31 2.14 28.10 11.17
CA ASN A 31 1.65 26.94 10.41
C ASN A 31 2.77 26.21 9.68
N LEU A 32 3.69 26.95 9.05
CA LEU A 32 4.85 26.39 8.36
C LEU A 32 5.78 25.68 9.34
N LYS A 33 6.06 26.28 10.51
CA LYS A 33 6.85 25.67 11.59
C LYS A 33 6.29 24.31 11.98
N ARG A 34 4.99 24.25 12.27
CA ARG A 34 4.28 23.02 12.65
C ARG A 34 4.39 21.94 11.58
N LYS A 35 4.21 22.30 10.30
CA LYS A 35 4.36 21.35 9.17
C LYS A 35 5.79 20.80 9.08
N ILE A 36 6.81 21.63 9.28
CA ILE A 36 8.21 21.17 9.26
C ILE A 36 8.50 20.24 10.43
N GLU A 37 8.00 20.56 11.63
CA GLU A 37 8.17 19.71 12.82
C GLU A 37 7.56 18.32 12.61
N GLN A 38 6.34 18.24 12.09
CA GLN A 38 5.68 16.97 11.73
C GLN A 38 6.50 16.15 10.72
N GLN A 39 7.12 16.80 9.73
CA GLN A 39 7.95 16.10 8.74
C GLN A 39 9.28 15.63 9.35
N CYS A 40 9.86 16.38 10.28
CA CYS A 40 11.04 15.94 11.04
C CYS A 40 10.71 14.69 11.88
N GLU A 41 9.62 14.71 12.64
CA GLU A 41 9.17 13.56 13.44
C GLU A 41 8.95 12.32 12.58
N LYS A 42 8.25 12.48 11.44
CA LYS A 42 8.02 11.37 10.51
C LYS A 42 9.30 10.80 9.91
N ILE A 43 10.32 11.63 9.66
CA ILE A 43 11.63 11.16 9.18
C ILE A 43 12.36 10.36 10.27
N ASP A 44 12.27 10.83 11.51
CA ASP A 44 12.89 10.17 12.67
C ASP A 44 12.21 8.81 12.96
N GLU A 45 10.87 8.76 12.93
CA GLU A 45 10.07 7.54 13.06
C GLU A 45 10.43 6.50 11.99
N LEU A 46 10.54 6.96 10.72
CA LEU A 46 10.84 6.10 9.58
C LEU A 46 12.34 5.83 9.38
N LYS A 47 13.20 6.36 10.26
CA LYS A 47 14.68 6.23 10.21
C LYS A 47 15.25 6.54 8.82
N LEU A 48 14.67 7.53 8.13
CA LEU A 48 15.05 7.84 6.75
C LEU A 48 16.39 8.57 6.75
N LYS A 49 17.38 8.00 6.06
CA LYS A 49 18.66 8.69 5.87
C LYS A 49 18.46 9.88 4.93
N PRO A 50 18.96 11.09 5.27
CA PRO A 50 18.87 12.24 4.38
C PRO A 50 19.61 11.92 3.08
N LYS A 51 18.93 12.03 1.94
CA LYS A 51 19.58 11.90 0.63
C LYS A 51 20.67 12.96 0.51
N LYS A 52 21.94 12.53 0.55
CA LYS A 52 23.07 13.39 0.20
C LYS A 52 22.88 13.81 -1.26
N LYS A 53 22.68 15.11 -1.49
CA LYS A 53 22.71 15.67 -2.84
C LYS A 53 24.13 15.47 -3.36
N ARG A 54 24.35 14.50 -4.26
CA ARG A 54 25.66 14.33 -4.91
C ARG A 54 25.97 15.65 -5.62
N ARG A 55 26.95 16.40 -5.10
CA ARG A 55 27.62 17.40 -5.92
C ARG A 55 28.33 16.60 -7.01
N LYS A 56 28.13 16.99 -8.26
CA LYS A 56 28.84 16.43 -9.40
C LYS A 56 30.31 16.82 -9.21
N GLY A 57 31.12 15.89 -8.73
CA GLY A 57 32.52 16.13 -8.41
C GLY A 57 32.99 15.20 -7.29
N ASP A 58 33.90 14.32 -7.69
CA ASP A 58 34.76 13.47 -6.88
C ASP A 58 34.25 12.08 -6.49
N GLY A 59 35.08 11.10 -6.85
CA GLY A 59 34.78 9.68 -6.84
C GLY A 59 35.35 9.00 -5.61
N SER A 60 34.53 8.15 -4.99
CA SER A 60 34.93 6.84 -4.49
C SER A 60 33.63 6.08 -4.28
N SER A 61 33.45 5.02 -5.06
CA SER A 61 32.29 4.15 -5.05
C SER A 61 32.72 2.85 -4.39
N GLU A 62 32.58 2.76 -3.08
CA GLU A 62 32.63 1.50 -2.35
C GLU A 62 31.19 1.05 -2.11
N SER A 63 30.58 0.60 -3.22
CA SER A 63 29.49 -0.36 -3.18
C SER A 63 30.15 -1.73 -3.15
N GLU A 64 29.91 -2.46 -2.07
CA GLU A 64 30.12 -3.88 -1.96
C GLU A 64 29.31 -4.58 -3.06
N GLU A 65 29.98 -4.80 -4.18
CA GLU A 65 29.51 -5.60 -5.31
C GLU A 65 29.44 -7.05 -4.84
N SER A 66 28.25 -7.63 -4.90
CA SER A 66 28.13 -9.08 -4.89
C SER A 66 28.98 -9.62 -6.04
N ASP A 67 29.92 -10.48 -5.70
CA ASP A 67 30.73 -11.31 -6.59
C ASP A 67 29.81 -12.19 -7.43
N LEU A 68 29.35 -11.64 -8.55
CA LEU A 68 28.61 -12.35 -9.57
C LEU A 68 29.66 -12.87 -10.56
N GLU A 69 29.85 -14.19 -10.60
CA GLU A 69 30.72 -14.82 -11.58
C GLU A 69 30.30 -14.41 -12.99
N ASP A 70 31.29 -13.92 -13.77
CA ASP A 70 31.12 -13.49 -15.14
C ASP A 70 30.65 -14.67 -16.00
N VAL A 71 29.35 -14.68 -16.32
CA VAL A 71 28.75 -15.71 -17.18
C VAL A 71 29.22 -15.40 -18.61
N PRO A 72 30.05 -16.26 -19.22
CA PRO A 72 30.55 -16.00 -20.57
C PRO A 72 29.37 -15.82 -21.52
N GLU A 73 29.44 -14.75 -22.33
CA GLU A 73 28.48 -14.49 -23.39
C GLU A 73 28.40 -15.70 -24.31
N LYS A 74 27.36 -16.51 -24.12
CA LYS A 74 27.06 -17.62 -25.02
C LYS A 74 26.75 -17.00 -26.38
N GLN A 75 27.61 -17.28 -27.36
CA GLN A 75 27.30 -17.04 -28.76
C GLN A 75 25.90 -17.59 -29.04
N LEU A 76 25.11 -16.86 -29.81
CA LEU A 76 23.76 -17.23 -30.22
C LEU A 76 23.84 -18.54 -31.02
N GLU A 77 23.91 -19.66 -30.32
CA GLU A 77 23.58 -20.96 -30.88
C GLU A 77 22.06 -20.92 -31.08
N ASP A 78 21.65 -20.96 -32.35
CA ASP A 78 20.26 -21.15 -32.72
C ASP A 78 19.74 -22.35 -31.93
N PHE A 79 18.83 -22.09 -31.00
CA PHE A 79 18.24 -23.10 -30.16
C PHE A 79 17.33 -23.94 -31.06
N PHE A 80 17.88 -25.01 -31.64
CA PHE A 80 17.08 -26.01 -32.36
C PHE A 80 16.32 -26.81 -31.30
N PRO A 81 15.00 -26.64 -31.15
CA PRO A 81 14.24 -27.55 -30.32
C PRO A 81 14.44 -28.97 -30.88
N PRO A 82 14.73 -29.98 -30.02
CA PRO A 82 14.86 -31.34 -30.49
C PRO A 82 13.56 -31.74 -31.20
N ASP A 83 13.71 -32.24 -32.42
CA ASP A 83 12.64 -32.66 -33.31
C ASP A 83 11.68 -33.61 -32.58
N GLU A 84 10.39 -33.42 -32.87
CA GLU A 84 9.25 -34.05 -32.22
C GLU A 84 9.39 -35.58 -32.20
N GLY A 85 9.44 -36.15 -31.00
CA GLY A 85 9.53 -37.59 -30.82
C GLY A 85 9.63 -38.02 -29.36
N ASP A 86 8.64 -37.68 -28.53
CA ASP A 86 8.10 -38.57 -27.49
C ASP A 86 6.90 -37.91 -26.78
N ASP A 87 5.73 -38.56 -26.81
CA ASP A 87 4.47 -38.17 -26.16
C ASP A 87 4.52 -38.23 -24.61
N SER A 88 5.70 -38.09 -24.00
CA SER A 88 5.95 -38.34 -22.58
C SER A 88 6.35 -37.10 -21.76
N LYS A 89 6.33 -35.90 -22.35
CA LYS A 89 6.59 -34.65 -21.60
C LYS A 89 5.28 -34.19 -20.94
N PRO A 90 5.26 -33.94 -19.61
CA PRO A 90 4.05 -33.44 -18.97
C PRO A 90 3.66 -32.13 -19.63
N LYS A 91 2.46 -32.09 -20.20
CA LYS A 91 1.92 -30.89 -20.87
C LYS A 91 1.98 -29.74 -19.88
N ILE A 92 2.86 -28.77 -20.14
CA ILE A 92 3.04 -27.61 -19.26
C ILE A 92 1.66 -26.95 -19.10
N PRO A 93 1.16 -26.79 -17.86
CA PRO A 93 -0.12 -26.16 -17.63
C PRO A 93 -0.06 -24.72 -18.11
N VAL A 94 -0.79 -24.42 -19.17
CA VAL A 94 -0.98 -23.04 -19.62
C VAL A 94 -2.02 -22.42 -18.70
N VAL A 95 -1.57 -21.60 -17.77
CA VAL A 95 -2.44 -20.85 -16.87
C VAL A 95 -2.69 -19.48 -17.50
N SER A 96 -3.95 -19.09 -17.62
CA SER A 96 -4.29 -17.73 -18.00
C SER A 96 -3.67 -16.76 -17.00
N PHE A 97 -3.00 -15.73 -17.49
CA PHE A 97 -2.49 -14.68 -16.62
C PHE A 97 -3.65 -14.00 -15.88
N ASP A 98 -3.39 -13.60 -14.64
CA ASP A 98 -4.41 -12.99 -13.79
C ASP A 98 -4.89 -11.65 -14.36
N LEU A 99 -6.12 -11.26 -13.98
CA LEU A 99 -6.70 -9.96 -14.36
C LEU A 99 -5.80 -8.79 -13.94
N ASP A 100 -5.04 -8.93 -12.85
CA ASP A 100 -4.05 -7.94 -12.41
C ASP A 100 -2.97 -7.69 -13.46
N LEU A 101 -2.50 -8.73 -14.14
CA LEU A 101 -1.52 -8.59 -15.23
C LEU A 101 -2.17 -8.00 -16.48
N LYS A 102 -3.47 -8.23 -16.70
CA LYS A 102 -4.22 -7.64 -17.81
C LYS A 102 -4.33 -6.11 -17.71
N TYR A 103 -4.54 -5.60 -16.51
CA TYR A 103 -4.76 -4.16 -16.25
C TYR A 103 -3.54 -3.48 -15.62
N TRP A 104 -2.38 -4.13 -15.66
CA TRP A 104 -1.17 -3.62 -15.01
C TRP A 104 -0.73 -2.29 -15.62
N GLY A 105 -0.70 -1.23 -14.80
CA GLY A 105 -0.31 0.12 -15.23
C GLY A 105 -1.44 0.94 -15.87
N GLU A 106 -2.65 0.39 -16.01
CA GLU A 106 -3.82 1.16 -16.39
C GLU A 106 -4.33 2.02 -15.22
N LYS A 107 -4.83 3.22 -15.52
CA LYS A 107 -5.52 4.04 -14.51
C LYS A 107 -6.96 3.55 -14.40
N HIS A 108 -7.27 2.87 -13.30
CA HIS A 108 -8.64 2.47 -13.00
C HIS A 108 -9.54 3.70 -12.82
N SER A 109 -10.72 3.66 -13.44
CA SER A 109 -11.78 4.65 -13.16
C SER A 109 -12.34 4.39 -11.77
N GLU A 110 -12.45 5.44 -10.96
CA GLU A 110 -13.02 5.34 -9.63
C GLU A 110 -14.49 4.86 -9.71
N PRO A 111 -14.86 3.78 -9.00
CA PRO A 111 -16.25 3.35 -8.99
C PRO A 111 -17.11 4.38 -8.25
N VAL A 112 -18.20 4.82 -8.87
CA VAL A 112 -19.18 5.68 -8.22
C VAL A 112 -19.91 4.85 -7.17
N VAL A 113 -19.51 5.00 -5.90
CA VAL A 113 -20.19 4.35 -4.77
C VAL A 113 -21.54 5.03 -4.56
N LEU A 114 -22.61 4.40 -5.02
CA LEU A 114 -23.96 4.90 -4.79
C LEU A 114 -24.32 4.79 -3.31
N ARG A 115 -24.71 5.90 -2.69
CA ARG A 115 -25.03 5.97 -1.26
C ARG A 115 -26.31 5.16 -0.99
N ASN A 116 -26.18 4.01 -0.32
CA ASN A 116 -27.35 3.24 0.14
C ASN A 116 -27.97 3.91 1.37
N THR A 117 -29.01 4.72 1.16
CA THR A 117 -29.77 5.39 2.23
C THR A 117 -30.96 4.56 2.74
N ALA A 118 -31.21 3.38 2.19
CA ALA A 118 -32.41 2.61 2.51
C ALA A 118 -32.27 1.76 3.78
N ASP A 119 -31.07 1.26 4.11
CA ASP A 119 -30.92 0.08 4.97
C ASP A 119 -30.19 0.31 6.30
N CYS A 120 -29.95 1.57 6.69
CA CYS A 120 -29.26 1.88 7.95
C CYS A 120 -30.14 2.75 8.86
N HIS A 121 -30.11 2.48 10.18
CA HIS A 121 -30.70 3.37 11.18
C HIS A 121 -30.03 4.75 11.10
N ARG A 122 -30.79 5.82 11.38
CA ARG A 122 -30.35 7.23 11.21
C ARG A 122 -29.06 7.58 11.96
N PHE A 123 -28.76 6.85 13.04
CA PHE A 123 -27.51 6.95 13.80
C PHE A 123 -26.25 6.51 13.01
N TRP A 124 -26.39 5.55 12.09
CA TRP A 124 -25.28 5.01 11.27
C TRP A 124 -25.22 5.63 9.87
N ARG A 125 -26.14 6.54 9.53
CA ARG A 125 -26.11 7.24 8.26
C ARG A 125 -25.16 8.45 8.37
N PRO A 126 -24.36 8.73 7.33
CA PRO A 126 -23.74 10.04 7.18
C PRO A 126 -24.82 11.14 7.19
N PRO A 127 -24.50 12.39 7.59
CA PRO A 127 -25.43 13.52 7.51
C PRO A 127 -25.99 13.69 6.08
N ASP A 128 -27.25 14.09 5.94
CA ASP A 128 -27.89 14.22 4.63
C ASP A 128 -27.22 15.30 3.76
N ASP A 129 -26.67 16.36 4.38
CA ASP A 129 -25.98 17.49 3.71
C ASP A 129 -24.53 17.20 3.28
N ASP A 130 -24.01 15.99 3.49
CA ASP A 130 -22.68 15.62 3.02
C ASP A 130 -22.76 15.12 1.57
N ASP A 131 -22.85 16.07 0.64
CA ASP A 131 -22.80 15.84 -0.83
C ASP A 131 -21.39 15.50 -1.32
N ARG A 132 -20.41 15.34 -0.41
CA ARG A 132 -19.07 14.94 -0.79
C ARG A 132 -19.12 13.52 -1.34
N PRO A 133 -18.47 13.24 -2.48
CA PRO A 133 -18.21 11.87 -2.86
C PRO A 133 -17.56 11.18 -1.65
N LEU A 134 -18.08 10.00 -1.29
CA LEU A 134 -17.67 9.22 -0.11
C LEU A 134 -16.19 8.82 -0.14
N VAL A 135 -15.52 9.14 -1.23
CA VAL A 135 -14.15 8.78 -1.55
C VAL A 135 -13.45 10.09 -1.93
N SER A 136 -12.66 10.66 -1.01
CA SER A 136 -11.66 11.65 -1.40
C SER A 136 -10.69 11.01 -2.42
N GLU A 137 -10.11 11.77 -3.36
CA GLU A 137 -9.03 11.26 -4.25
C GLU A 137 -7.90 10.54 -3.46
N LYS A 138 -7.70 10.89 -2.19
CA LYS A 138 -6.73 10.25 -1.28
C LYS A 138 -7.22 8.94 -0.66
N GLU A 139 -8.54 8.77 -0.54
CA GLU A 139 -9.22 7.58 -0.02
C GLU A 139 -9.64 6.63 -1.15
N ALA A 140 -9.60 7.07 -2.41
CA ALA A 140 -9.83 6.24 -3.60
C ALA A 140 -8.81 5.10 -3.73
N ALA A 141 -7.61 5.31 -3.19
CA ALA A 141 -6.62 4.25 -3.03
C ALA A 141 -7.09 3.09 -2.12
N CYS A 142 -8.04 3.34 -1.20
CA CYS A 142 -8.66 2.31 -0.36
C CYS A 142 -9.89 1.65 -1.00
N GLY A 143 -10.38 2.16 -2.14
CA GLY A 143 -11.55 1.63 -2.87
C GLY A 143 -11.24 0.43 -3.77
N GLU A 144 -9.95 0.07 -3.93
CA GLU A 144 -9.53 -1.12 -4.69
C GLU A 144 -9.84 -2.39 -3.87
N MET A 145 -11.11 -2.75 -3.82
CA MET A 145 -11.57 -3.97 -3.16
C MET A 145 -11.22 -5.17 -4.03
N ARG A 146 -10.09 -5.81 -3.75
CA ARG A 146 -9.66 -7.03 -4.44
C ARG A 146 -10.51 -8.21 -4.00
N VAL A 147 -11.23 -8.82 -4.95
CA VAL A 147 -11.90 -10.11 -4.73
C VAL A 147 -10.90 -11.22 -5.01
N ILE A 148 -10.28 -11.75 -3.97
CA ILE A 148 -9.38 -12.91 -4.09
C ILE A 148 -10.25 -14.17 -4.11
N THR A 149 -10.40 -14.80 -5.28
CA THR A 149 -11.05 -16.09 -5.38
C THR A 149 -10.13 -17.17 -4.83
N TRP A 150 -10.62 -18.00 -3.91
CA TRP A 150 -9.88 -19.15 -3.43
C TRP A 150 -9.75 -20.18 -4.55
N ILE A 151 -8.53 -20.36 -5.06
CA ILE A 151 -8.21 -21.37 -6.07
C ILE A 151 -7.70 -22.63 -5.34
N GLY A 152 -8.55 -23.64 -5.24
CA GLY A 152 -8.20 -24.95 -4.66
C GLY A 152 -9.40 -25.67 -4.05
N GLU A 153 -9.23 -26.96 -3.78
CA GLU A 153 -10.24 -27.70 -3.02
C GLU A 153 -10.36 -27.11 -1.61
N PRO A 154 -11.59 -26.81 -1.13
CA PRO A 154 -11.78 -26.39 0.24
C PRO A 154 -11.27 -27.50 1.15
N ARG A 155 -10.24 -27.23 1.96
CA ARG A 155 -9.84 -28.15 3.03
C ARG A 155 -11.09 -28.43 3.84
N ARG A 156 -11.50 -29.68 4.03
CA ARG A 156 -12.63 -30.03 4.89
C ARG A 156 -12.11 -30.11 6.33
N SER A 157 -12.82 -29.51 7.28
CA SER A 157 -12.48 -29.62 8.70
C SER A 157 -13.05 -30.93 9.24
N ASP A 158 -12.22 -31.74 9.91
CA ASP A 158 -12.70 -32.96 10.57
C ASP A 158 -13.46 -32.67 11.88
N LYS A 159 -13.50 -31.40 12.30
CA LYS A 159 -14.01 -30.97 13.61
C LYS A 159 -15.38 -30.33 13.45
N ARG A 160 -16.38 -30.93 14.09
CA ARG A 160 -17.73 -30.36 14.20
C ARG A 160 -17.80 -29.30 15.28
N CYS A 161 -18.59 -28.26 15.05
CA CYS A 161 -18.87 -27.21 16.02
C CYS A 161 -19.46 -27.83 17.30
N LYS A 162 -18.90 -27.47 18.46
CA LYS A 162 -19.34 -27.99 19.76
C LYS A 162 -20.52 -27.23 20.36
N ALA A 163 -21.12 -26.30 19.61
CA ALA A 163 -22.31 -25.59 20.05
C ALA A 163 -23.51 -26.55 20.15
N ARG A 164 -24.23 -26.49 21.27
CA ARG A 164 -25.47 -27.24 21.48
C ARG A 164 -26.62 -26.46 20.86
N LEU A 165 -27.44 -27.15 20.07
CA LEU A 165 -28.70 -26.61 19.56
C LEU A 165 -29.79 -26.73 20.64
N PRO A 166 -30.88 -25.95 20.54
CA PRO A 166 -32.06 -26.12 21.40
C PRO A 166 -32.66 -27.53 21.35
N SER A 167 -32.41 -28.26 20.26
CA SER A 167 -32.78 -29.68 20.10
C SER A 167 -31.88 -30.66 20.87
N GLY A 168 -30.86 -30.18 21.57
CA GLY A 168 -29.88 -30.98 22.30
C GLY A 168 -28.78 -31.61 21.45
N LYS A 169 -28.91 -31.57 20.11
CA LYS A 169 -27.87 -32.05 19.17
C LYS A 169 -26.74 -31.02 19.03
N LEU A 170 -25.54 -31.47 18.65
CA LEU A 170 -24.43 -30.58 18.31
C LEU A 170 -24.62 -29.98 16.92
N CYS A 171 -24.13 -28.75 16.75
CA CYS A 171 -24.21 -28.02 15.48
C CYS A 171 -23.46 -28.76 14.35
N PRO A 172 -24.08 -28.98 13.18
CA PRO A 172 -23.46 -29.71 12.07
C PRO A 172 -22.38 -28.89 11.33
N ARG A 173 -22.28 -27.59 11.60
CA ARG A 173 -21.27 -26.70 11.02
C ARG A 173 -19.87 -27.19 11.38
N MET A 174 -18.98 -27.31 10.40
CA MET A 174 -17.59 -27.70 10.62
C MET A 174 -16.70 -26.47 10.48
N ASP A 175 -16.19 -25.94 11.60
CA ASP A 175 -15.41 -24.70 11.63
C ASP A 175 -13.90 -24.99 11.67
N PHE A 176 -13.11 -24.16 10.97
CA PHE A 176 -11.64 -24.26 10.90
C PHE A 176 -10.93 -23.62 12.09
N HIS A 177 -11.60 -22.78 12.87
CA HIS A 177 -10.96 -22.00 13.94
C HIS A 177 -11.21 -22.55 15.34
N ARG A 178 -10.13 -22.63 16.11
CA ARG A 178 -10.15 -22.85 17.55
C ARG A 178 -10.44 -21.51 18.21
N PHE A 179 -11.57 -21.36 18.89
CA PHE A 179 -11.73 -20.26 19.84
C PHE A 179 -10.74 -20.50 20.99
N LEU A 180 -9.67 -19.70 21.05
CA LEU A 180 -8.83 -19.60 22.24
C LEU A 180 -9.67 -18.89 23.31
N LYS A 181 -9.80 -19.55 24.46
CA LYS A 181 -10.35 -18.98 25.69
C LYS A 181 -9.22 -18.36 26.48
#